data_AF-A0A914E3I5-F1
#
_entry.id   AF-A0A914E3I5-F1
#
_cell.length_a   1.000
_cell.length_b   1.000
_cell.length_c   1.000
_cell.angle_alpha   90.00
_cell.angle_beta   90.00
_cell.angle_gamma   90.00
#
_symmetry.space_group_name_H-M   'P 1'
#
loop_
_entity.id
_entity.type
_entity.pdbx_description
1 polymer ?
#
loop_
_entity_poly.entity_id
_entity_poly.type
_entity_poly.pdbx_seq_one_letter_code
_entity_poly.pdbx_strand_id
1 'polypeptide(L)'
;MAQVSADYNALFIGDECAVPPYRSAWVEDATEAEVRAFLSERGMPLADTPADHIGTLLLAASWLEDQSTEDESEALETLFSEYLLPWCGAFLGKVEAHATTPFWRTMAPLTRDAISAMWDELEEDSEE
;
A
#
# COMPACT_ATOMS: atom_id res chain seq x y z
N MET A 1 -19.24 0.80 15.25
CA MET A 1 -18.25 -0.29 15.19
C MET A 1 -18.75 -1.47 14.38
N ALA A 2 -19.83 -2.17 14.76
CA ALA A 2 -20.28 -3.39 14.06
C ALA A 2 -20.50 -3.24 12.54
N GLN A 3 -21.08 -2.11 12.08
CA GLN A 3 -21.26 -1.83 10.65
C GLN A 3 -19.93 -1.62 9.91
N VAL A 4 -18.93 -0.99 10.54
CA VAL A 4 -17.61 -0.78 9.94
C VAL A 4 -16.85 -2.11 9.83
N SER A 5 -17.00 -2.99 10.81
CA SER A 5 -16.43 -4.35 10.76
C SER A 5 -17.08 -5.21 9.67
N ALA A 6 -18.40 -5.11 9.48
CA ALA A 6 -19.08 -5.80 8.39
C ALA A 6 -18.62 -5.30 7.01
N ASP A 7 -18.49 -3.99 6.86
CA ASP A 7 -17.99 -3.35 5.63
C ASP A 7 -16.54 -3.74 5.34
N TYR A 8 -15.68 -3.75 6.37
CA TYR A 8 -14.30 -4.21 6.24
C TYR A 8 -14.21 -5.66 5.74
N ASN A 9 -15.03 -6.56 6.31
CA ASN A 9 -15.06 -7.95 5.87
C ASN A 9 -15.51 -8.06 4.40
N ALA A 10 -16.56 -7.33 4.01
CA ALA A 10 -17.06 -7.35 2.62
C ALA A 10 -16.05 -6.78 1.62
N LEU A 11 -15.30 -5.75 2.03
CA LEU A 11 -14.31 -5.09 1.18
C LEU A 11 -13.05 -5.94 0.99
N PHE A 12 -12.51 -6.54 2.06
CA PHE A 12 -11.12 -7.02 2.06
C PHE A 12 -10.92 -8.48 2.48
N ILE A 13 -11.94 -9.16 3.02
CA ILE A 13 -11.77 -10.48 3.63
C ILE A 13 -12.41 -11.58 2.77
N GLY A 14 -11.63 -12.62 2.50
CA GLY A 14 -12.06 -13.81 1.75
C GLY A 14 -11.85 -13.70 0.25
N ASP A 15 -11.95 -14.83 -0.44
CA ASP A 15 -11.66 -14.96 -1.87
C ASP A 15 -12.65 -14.17 -2.75
N GLU A 16 -13.85 -13.90 -2.24
CA GLU A 16 -14.90 -13.11 -2.90
C GLU A 16 -14.96 -11.66 -2.42
N CYS A 17 -13.92 -11.16 -1.75
CA CYS A 17 -13.87 -9.77 -1.31
C CYS A 17 -14.02 -8.81 -2.49
N ALA A 18 -14.70 -7.69 -2.27
CA ALA A 18 -14.98 -6.74 -3.35
C ALA A 18 -13.70 -6.08 -3.88
N VAL A 19 -12.69 -5.93 -3.03
CA VAL A 19 -11.46 -5.18 -3.32
C VAL A 19 -10.26 -5.92 -2.71
N PRO A 20 -9.60 -6.83 -3.47
CA PRO A 20 -8.47 -7.58 -2.94
C PRO A 20 -7.32 -6.64 -2.55
N PRO A 21 -6.80 -6.72 -1.31
CA PRO A 21 -5.83 -5.75 -0.79
C PRO A 21 -4.36 -6.09 -1.11
N TYR A 22 -4.09 -6.83 -2.18
CA TYR A 22 -2.75 -7.35 -2.53
C TYR A 22 -2.33 -6.91 -3.93
N ARG A 23 -1.10 -6.40 -4.13
CA ARG A 23 -0.59 -5.93 -5.43
C ARG A 23 -0.75 -6.97 -6.54
N SER A 24 -0.47 -8.23 -6.22
CA SER A 24 -0.57 -9.37 -7.15
C SER A 24 -1.98 -9.58 -7.74
N ALA A 25 -3.03 -9.00 -7.14
CA ALA A 25 -4.38 -9.02 -7.70
C ALA A 25 -4.65 -7.92 -8.74
N TRP A 26 -3.75 -6.94 -8.90
CA TRP A 26 -3.97 -5.74 -9.72
C TRP A 26 -2.94 -5.54 -10.82
N VAL A 27 -1.71 -6.00 -10.59
CA VAL A 27 -0.60 -5.88 -11.55
C VAL A 27 -0.34 -7.25 -12.18
N GLU A 28 -0.32 -7.32 -13.51
CA GLU A 28 -0.04 -8.56 -14.23
C GLU A 28 1.38 -9.05 -13.93
N ASP A 29 1.55 -10.36 -13.79
CA ASP A 29 2.81 -11.05 -13.43
C ASP A 29 3.45 -10.65 -12.09
N ALA A 30 2.84 -9.74 -11.33
CA ALA A 30 3.31 -9.34 -10.01
C ALA A 30 3.20 -10.48 -9.00
N THR A 31 4.27 -10.66 -8.21
CA THR A 31 4.29 -11.67 -7.16
C THR A 31 4.55 -11.05 -5.78
N GLU A 32 4.01 -11.68 -4.75
CA GLU A 32 4.29 -11.34 -3.36
C GLU A 32 5.77 -11.53 -3.01
N ALA A 33 6.42 -12.52 -3.63
CA ALA A 33 7.81 -12.87 -3.38
C ALA A 33 8.80 -11.76 -3.74
N GLU A 34 8.53 -11.00 -4.81
CA GLU A 34 9.35 -9.84 -5.22
C GLU A 34 9.37 -8.78 -4.12
N VAL A 35 8.18 -8.41 -3.61
CA VAL A 35 8.04 -7.44 -2.52
C VAL A 35 8.72 -7.96 -1.24
N ARG A 36 8.51 -9.25 -0.93
CA ARG A 36 9.11 -9.87 0.26
C ARG A 36 10.64 -9.87 0.20
N ALA A 37 11.21 -10.17 -0.96
CA ALA A 37 12.66 -10.16 -1.15
C ALA A 37 13.22 -8.75 -0.96
N PHE A 38 12.64 -7.75 -1.63
CA PHE A 38 13.02 -6.35 -1.51
C PHE A 38 13.02 -5.85 -0.05
N LEU A 39 11.92 -6.08 0.69
CA LEU A 39 11.81 -5.63 2.08
C LEU A 39 12.74 -6.40 3.03
N SER A 40 12.99 -7.69 2.74
CA SER A 40 13.91 -8.51 3.54
C SER A 40 15.36 -8.08 3.35
N GLU A 41 15.76 -7.72 2.13
CA GLU A 41 17.11 -7.20 1.83
C GLU A 41 17.39 -5.90 2.55
N ARG A 42 16.36 -5.06 2.69
CA ARG A 42 16.43 -3.83 3.49
C ARG A 42 16.39 -4.08 4.99
N GLY A 43 16.05 -5.28 5.46
CA GLY A 43 16.08 -5.64 6.87
C GLY A 43 14.76 -5.41 7.62
N MET A 44 13.66 -5.18 6.90
CA MET A 44 12.35 -5.04 7.51
C MET A 44 11.89 -6.37 8.13
N PRO A 45 11.45 -6.39 9.40
CA PRO A 45 10.90 -7.59 10.02
C PRO A 45 9.49 -7.87 9.48
N LEU A 46 9.40 -8.79 8.53
CA LEU A 46 8.13 -9.17 7.90
C LEU A 46 7.35 -10.19 8.73
N ALA A 47 6.02 -10.03 8.75
CA ALA A 47 5.08 -10.96 9.37
C ALA A 47 4.59 -12.03 8.38
N ASP A 48 3.68 -12.90 8.86
CA ASP A 48 2.98 -13.90 8.04
C ASP A 48 1.98 -13.27 7.07
N THR A 49 1.59 -12.02 7.27
CA THR A 49 0.80 -11.26 6.29
C THR A 49 1.59 -11.17 4.97
N PRO A 50 0.95 -11.35 3.81
CA PRO A 50 1.58 -11.12 2.51
C PRO A 50 2.28 -9.76 2.43
N ALA A 51 3.51 -9.74 1.92
CA ALA A 51 4.33 -8.55 1.83
C ALA A 51 3.75 -7.51 0.87
N ASP A 52 3.02 -7.98 -0.15
CA ASP A 52 2.37 -7.15 -1.17
C ASP A 52 0.99 -6.62 -0.76
N HIS A 53 0.59 -6.83 0.49
CA HIS A 53 -0.64 -6.26 1.05
C HIS A 53 -0.50 -4.73 1.19
N ILE A 54 -1.54 -3.97 0.83
CA ILE A 54 -1.51 -2.49 0.86
C ILE A 54 -1.06 -1.92 2.21
N GLY A 55 -1.55 -2.47 3.31
CA GLY A 55 -1.16 -2.04 4.65
C GLY A 55 0.30 -2.38 4.99
N THR A 56 0.84 -3.47 4.44
CA THR A 56 2.25 -3.84 4.63
C THR A 56 3.15 -2.88 3.86
N LEU A 57 2.78 -2.50 2.63
CA LEU A 57 3.52 -1.51 1.84
C LEU A 57 3.52 -0.12 2.51
N LEU A 58 2.39 0.32 3.06
CA LEU A 58 2.33 1.59 3.81
C LEU A 58 3.18 1.56 5.08
N LEU A 59 3.21 0.41 5.77
CA LEU A 59 4.09 0.22 6.92
C LEU A 59 5.57 0.18 6.49
N ALA A 60 5.87 -0.41 5.34
CA ALA A 60 7.21 -0.45 4.79
C ALA A 60 7.72 0.95 4.45
N ALA A 61 6.88 1.85 3.93
CA ALA A 61 7.25 3.24 3.70
C ALA A 61 7.76 3.90 4.99
N SER A 62 6.95 3.85 6.06
CA SER A 62 7.36 4.38 7.37
C SER A 62 8.60 3.67 7.94
N TRP A 63 8.76 2.36 7.72
CA TRP A 63 9.94 1.64 8.18
C TRP A 63 11.21 2.08 7.46
N LEU A 64 11.15 2.29 6.14
CA LEU A 64 12.30 2.68 5.33
C LEU A 64 12.76 4.08 5.74
N GLU A 65 11.82 5.00 5.90
CA GLU A 65 12.06 6.38 6.38
C GLU A 65 12.78 6.40 7.75
N ASP A 66 12.41 5.51 8.67
CA ASP A 66 12.99 5.46 10.02
C ASP A 66 14.42 4.88 10.09
N GLN A 67 14.92 4.22 9.04
CA GLN A 67 16.17 3.45 9.10
C GLN A 67 17.42 4.25 8.70
N SER A 68 17.26 5.42 8.10
CA SER A 68 18.34 6.38 7.82
C SER A 68 19.61 5.76 7.25
N THR A 69 19.47 4.95 6.20
CA THR A 69 20.58 4.38 5.42
C THR A 69 20.99 5.30 4.27
N GLU A 70 22.20 5.15 3.73
CA GLU A 70 22.68 5.99 2.62
C GLU A 70 21.83 5.87 1.34
N ASP A 71 21.07 4.78 1.19
CA ASP A 71 20.20 4.46 0.05
C ASP A 71 18.69 4.58 0.37
N GLU A 72 18.33 5.27 1.46
CA GLU A 72 16.94 5.42 1.92
C GLU A 72 16.01 6.02 0.85
N SER A 73 16.40 7.14 0.24
CA SER A 73 15.58 7.82 -0.78
C SER A 73 15.33 6.91 -1.98
N GLU A 74 16.37 6.23 -2.49
CA GLU A 74 16.24 5.25 -3.59
C GLU A 74 15.33 4.07 -3.19
N ALA A 75 15.40 3.64 -1.92
CA ALA A 75 14.54 2.60 -1.37
C ALA A 75 13.07 3.01 -1.36
N LEU A 76 12.77 4.20 -0.86
CA LEU A 76 11.43 4.77 -0.84
C LEU A 76 10.92 4.99 -2.27
N GLU A 77 11.77 5.48 -3.16
CA GLU A 77 11.41 5.72 -4.56
C GLU A 77 11.01 4.42 -5.25
N THR A 78 11.80 3.36 -5.05
CA THR A 78 11.50 2.02 -5.56
C THR A 78 10.20 1.49 -4.95
N LEU A 79 10.00 1.65 -3.64
CA LEU A 79 8.78 1.21 -2.97
C LEU A 79 7.53 1.86 -3.57
N PHE A 80 7.55 3.18 -3.74
CA PHE A 80 6.42 3.92 -4.27
C PHE A 80 6.20 3.62 -5.76
N SER A 81 7.22 3.80 -6.59
CA SER A 81 7.10 3.70 -8.04
C SER A 81 6.81 2.27 -8.53
N GLU A 82 7.43 1.24 -7.94
CA GLU A 82 7.30 -0.14 -8.43
C GLU A 82 6.22 -0.95 -7.69
N TYR A 83 6.11 -0.75 -6.37
CA TYR A 83 5.28 -1.61 -5.52
C TYR A 83 3.96 -0.98 -5.07
N LEU A 84 3.80 0.34 -5.06
CA LEU A 84 2.59 1.01 -4.54
C LEU A 84 1.77 1.74 -5.61
N LEU A 85 2.35 2.77 -6.25
CA LEU A 85 1.66 3.67 -7.18
C LEU A 85 1.00 2.99 -8.39
N PRO A 86 1.54 1.90 -8.98
CA PRO A 86 0.94 1.27 -10.15
C PRO A 86 -0.49 0.78 -9.96
N TRP A 87 -0.92 0.56 -8.71
CA TRP A 87 -2.23 -0.03 -8.40
C TRP A 87 -3.00 0.66 -7.28
N CYS A 88 -2.34 1.42 -6.39
CA CYS A 88 -3.02 2.01 -5.23
C CYS A 88 -4.21 2.91 -5.61
N GLY A 89 -4.10 3.67 -6.71
CA GLY A 89 -5.18 4.53 -7.18
C GLY A 89 -6.43 3.74 -7.59
N ALA A 90 -6.26 2.66 -8.35
CA ALA A 90 -7.34 1.77 -8.76
C ALA A 90 -7.94 1.01 -7.57
N PHE A 91 -7.10 0.53 -6.66
CA PHE A 91 -7.50 -0.09 -5.41
C PHE A 91 -8.39 0.84 -4.58
N LEU A 92 -7.91 2.05 -4.25
CA LEU A 92 -8.66 3.03 -3.45
C LEU A 92 -9.93 3.50 -4.16
N GLY A 93 -9.90 3.64 -5.49
CA GLY A 93 -11.10 3.94 -6.28
C GLY A 93 -12.19 2.87 -6.13
N LYS A 94 -11.82 1.59 -6.13
CA LYS A 94 -12.79 0.51 -5.85
C LYS A 94 -13.23 0.47 -4.39
N VAL A 95 -12.34 0.74 -3.42
CA VAL A 95 -12.75 0.85 -2.01
C VAL A 95 -13.83 1.91 -1.86
N GLU A 96 -13.65 3.08 -2.44
CA GLU A 96 -14.63 4.17 -2.40
C GLU A 96 -15.97 3.78 -3.03
N ALA A 97 -15.93 3.11 -4.19
CA ALA A 97 -17.12 2.68 -4.94
C ALA A 97 -17.91 1.56 -4.25
N HIS A 98 -17.23 0.62 -3.58
CA HIS A 98 -17.84 -0.54 -2.96
C HIS A 98 -18.13 -0.38 -1.46
N ALA A 99 -17.54 0.64 -0.80
CA ALA A 99 -17.79 0.90 0.60
C ALA A 99 -19.27 1.19 0.86
N THR A 100 -19.85 0.48 1.82
CA THR A 100 -21.24 0.68 2.25
C THR A 100 -21.36 1.64 3.43
N THR A 101 -20.25 1.89 4.14
CA THR A 101 -20.19 2.86 5.23
C THR A 101 -19.46 4.14 4.83
N PRO A 102 -19.77 5.29 5.48
CA PRO A 102 -19.02 6.53 5.25
C PRO A 102 -17.53 6.42 5.61
N PHE A 103 -17.17 5.55 6.57
CA PHE A 103 -15.79 5.43 7.05
C PHE A 103 -14.82 5.04 5.93
N TRP A 104 -15.05 3.92 5.26
CA TRP A 104 -14.18 3.45 4.17
C TRP A 104 -14.30 4.33 2.92
N ARG A 105 -15.48 4.91 2.67
CA ARG A 105 -15.68 5.87 1.57
C ARG A 105 -14.87 7.15 1.75
N THR A 106 -14.70 7.63 2.98
CA THR A 106 -13.86 8.80 3.27
C THR A 106 -12.39 8.43 3.39
N MET A 107 -12.07 7.24 3.92
CA MET A 107 -10.68 6.81 4.06
C MET A 107 -10.00 6.63 2.71
N ALA A 108 -10.71 6.13 1.70
CA ALA A 108 -10.12 5.88 0.38
C ALA A 108 -9.49 7.12 -0.28
N PRO A 109 -10.20 8.25 -0.49
CA PRO A 109 -9.58 9.46 -1.03
C PRO A 109 -8.56 10.06 -0.06
N LEU A 110 -8.77 10.00 1.26
CA LEU A 110 -7.79 10.51 2.23
C LEU A 110 -6.44 9.77 2.13
N THR A 111 -6.46 8.44 1.99
CA THR A 111 -5.24 7.65 1.77
C THR A 111 -4.60 8.00 0.43
N ARG A 112 -5.41 8.21 -0.61
CA ARG A 112 -4.89 8.57 -1.94
C ARG A 112 -4.13 9.89 -1.89
N ASP A 113 -4.74 10.90 -1.29
CA ASP A 113 -4.16 12.24 -1.16
C ASP A 113 -2.88 12.20 -0.31
N ALA A 114 -2.85 11.39 0.76
CA ALA A 114 -1.65 11.21 1.57
C ALA A 114 -0.52 10.52 0.80
N ILE A 115 -0.81 9.47 0.03
CA ILE A 115 0.20 8.78 -0.80
C ILE A 115 0.76 9.73 -1.87
N SER A 116 -0.11 10.51 -2.52
CA SER A 116 0.33 11.50 -3.50
C SER A 116 1.23 12.56 -2.87
N ALA A 117 0.86 13.11 -1.71
CA ALA A 117 1.68 14.10 -1.02
C ALA A 117 3.06 13.56 -0.63
N MET A 118 3.13 12.32 -0.12
CA MET A 118 4.41 11.68 0.22
C MET A 118 5.28 11.43 -1.01
N TRP A 119 4.68 11.09 -2.15
CA TRP A 119 5.41 10.91 -3.40
C TRP A 119 5.94 12.23 -3.95
N ASP A 120 5.11 13.28 -3.95
CA ASP A 120 5.51 14.61 -4.41
C ASP A 120 6.71 15.14 -3.58
N GLU A 121 6.69 14.96 -2.26
CA GLU A 121 7.80 15.32 -1.35
C GLU A 121 9.09 14.54 -1.68
N LEU A 122 8.97 13.24 -1.93
CA LEU A 122 10.11 12.39 -2.29
C LEU A 122 10.73 12.78 -3.65
N GLU A 123 9.90 13.15 -4.63
CA GLU A 123 10.39 13.66 -5.91
C GLU A 123 11.10 15.01 -5.74
N GLU A 124 10.58 15.91 -4.92
CA GLU A 124 11.22 17.21 -4.63
C GLU A 124 12.61 17.04 -3.98
N ASP A 125 12.75 16.15 -3.00
CA ASP A 125 14.03 15.87 -2.33
C ASP A 125 15.08 15.24 -3.27
N SER A 126 14.63 14.54 -4.32
CA SER A 126 15.51 13.94 -5.33
C SER A 126 16.08 14.96 -6.34
N GLU A 127 15.43 16.12 -6.46
CA GLU A 127 15.80 17.20 -7.39
C GLU A 127 16.78 18.22 -6.78
N GLU A 128 17.05 18.18 -5.46
CA GLU A 128 18.03 19.03 -4.74
C GLU A 128 19.48 18.49 -4.77
#